data_AF-A0A925Q273-F1
#
_entry.id   AF-A0A925Q273-F1
#
_cell.length_a   1.000
_cell.length_b   1.000
_cell.length_c   1.000
_cell.angle_alpha   90.00
_cell.angle_beta   90.00
_cell.angle_gamma   90.00
#
_symmetry.space_group_name_H-M   'P 1'
#
loop_
_entity.id
_entity.type
_entity.pdbx_description
1 polymer ?
#
loop_
_entity_poly.entity_id
_entity_poly.type
_entity_poly.pdbx_seq_one_letter_code
_entity_poly.pdbx_strand_id
1 'polypeptide(L)'
;MNINGGPCLFSLDTTSNAGTQPPAAHIYTDQINSNLGTSFSAPIVSGIAALMLSRNSNLSSDQLLARLREGARPFPTAVADDPTIQACHVPANTQDVQLAQCLCTTSTCGAGMVSAANSVEAADRPIAAVQLPGSVSAGQTVSLDASGSAAACGRTVSSYAWAVGAPVMNPPAIVGANTANASVAAPGSGSITLRLTVTDNQGRVDNADIVITSSTASSSAPAMAGSGPCATPVISGATPGSPTPPPSSSSSSGGPSSSSSSSSSGGGGGGGGSFEWGTAMLLGVLALSTARRRRLFSHCN
;
A
#
# COMPACT_ATOMS: atom_id res chain seq x y z
N MET A 1 8.01 -2.23 -24.95
CA MET A 1 8.20 -3.69 -24.87
C MET A 1 9.43 -4.08 -25.64
N ASN A 2 10.34 -4.83 -25.01
CA ASN A 2 11.53 -5.32 -25.70
C ASN A 2 11.31 -6.74 -26.24
N ILE A 3 10.60 -6.83 -27.37
CA ILE A 3 10.24 -8.10 -28.02
C ILE A 3 11.43 -8.81 -28.70
N ASN A 4 12.63 -8.21 -28.71
CA ASN A 4 13.82 -8.76 -29.35
C ASN A 4 14.94 -9.13 -28.35
N GLY A 5 14.65 -9.19 -27.04
CA GLY A 5 15.65 -9.51 -26.02
C GLY A 5 16.70 -8.41 -25.81
N GLY A 6 16.38 -7.17 -26.17
CA GLY A 6 17.21 -6.02 -25.83
C GLY A 6 17.04 -5.55 -24.38
N PRO A 7 17.67 -4.41 -24.02
CA PRO A 7 17.69 -3.90 -22.65
C PRO A 7 16.28 -3.60 -22.08
N CYS A 8 16.07 -3.91 -20.80
CA CYS A 8 14.92 -3.50 -20.01
C CYS A 8 14.86 -1.96 -19.98
N LEU A 9 13.82 -1.37 -20.58
CA LEU A 9 13.67 0.09 -20.67
C LEU A 9 13.52 0.76 -19.30
N PHE A 10 13.06 0.01 -18.30
CA PHE A 10 12.88 0.46 -16.92
C PHE A 10 13.49 -0.56 -15.94
N SER A 11 14.81 -0.75 -16.00
CA SER A 11 15.48 -1.62 -15.02
C SER A 11 15.52 -0.98 -13.64
N LEU A 12 15.39 -1.83 -12.62
CA LEU A 12 15.73 -1.48 -11.25
C LEU A 12 17.19 -1.86 -11.03
N ASP A 13 18.07 -0.87 -11.00
CA ASP A 13 19.49 -1.07 -10.74
C ASP A 13 19.71 -1.19 -9.22
N THR A 14 20.11 -2.38 -8.78
CA THR A 14 20.32 -2.71 -7.36
C THR A 14 21.49 -3.65 -7.20
N THR A 15 22.06 -3.72 -6.00
CA THR A 15 23.12 -4.69 -5.68
C THR A 15 22.59 -6.11 -5.76
N SER A 16 23.35 -7.00 -6.39
CA SER A 16 23.03 -8.41 -6.54
C SER A 16 24.27 -9.28 -6.34
N ASN A 17 24.05 -10.58 -6.26
CA ASN A 17 25.09 -11.58 -6.08
C ASN A 17 25.01 -12.57 -7.26
N ALA A 18 26.13 -12.78 -7.96
CA ALA A 18 26.19 -13.67 -9.11
C ALA A 18 26.04 -15.17 -8.76
N GLY A 19 25.98 -15.50 -7.48
CA GLY A 19 25.87 -16.87 -6.98
C GLY A 19 24.45 -17.44 -7.08
N THR A 20 24.32 -18.65 -7.63
CA THR A 20 23.01 -19.33 -7.74
C THR A 20 22.69 -20.24 -6.55
N GLN A 21 23.71 -20.62 -5.75
CA GLN A 21 23.57 -21.50 -4.58
C GLN A 21 24.52 -21.09 -3.43
N PRO A 22 25.83 -20.88 -3.66
CA PRO A 22 26.70 -20.15 -2.72
C PRO A 22 26.86 -18.68 -3.13
N PRO A 23 27.26 -17.77 -2.22
CA PRO A 23 27.66 -16.41 -2.57
C PRO A 23 28.82 -16.38 -3.59
N ALA A 24 28.73 -15.51 -4.59
CA ALA A 24 29.77 -15.23 -5.58
C ALA A 24 30.03 -13.72 -5.68
N ALA A 25 30.53 -13.25 -6.83
CA ALA A 25 30.89 -11.86 -7.06
C ALA A 25 29.72 -10.89 -6.83
N HIS A 26 30.04 -9.73 -6.25
CA HIS A 26 29.11 -8.60 -6.16
C HIS A 26 28.89 -8.03 -7.56
N ILE A 27 27.63 -7.95 -7.96
CA ILE A 27 27.22 -7.38 -9.24
C ILE A 27 26.11 -6.37 -9.00
N TYR A 28 25.77 -5.60 -10.03
CA TYR A 28 24.54 -4.81 -10.03
C TYR A 28 23.58 -5.43 -11.03
N THR A 29 22.28 -5.34 -10.75
CA THR A 29 21.29 -5.50 -11.80
C THR A 29 21.39 -4.29 -12.74
N ASP A 30 21.10 -4.52 -14.01
CA ASP A 30 21.08 -3.50 -15.04
C ASP A 30 20.00 -3.85 -16.08
N GLN A 31 20.02 -3.15 -17.21
CA GLN A 31 19.07 -3.38 -18.29
C GLN A 31 19.20 -4.77 -18.96
N ILE A 32 20.24 -5.55 -18.66
CA ILE A 32 20.50 -6.87 -19.25
C ILE A 32 20.51 -7.98 -18.17
N ASN A 33 20.95 -7.63 -16.96
CA ASN A 33 21.03 -8.48 -15.77
C ASN A 33 19.87 -8.15 -14.82
N SER A 34 18.65 -8.40 -15.25
CA SER A 34 17.46 -8.01 -14.49
C SER A 34 17.14 -8.96 -13.32
N ASN A 35 16.62 -8.39 -12.23
CA ASN A 35 15.97 -9.14 -11.17
C ASN A 35 14.50 -8.69 -11.09
N LEU A 36 13.60 -9.66 -11.06
CA LEU A 36 12.16 -9.43 -11.13
C LEU A 36 11.50 -10.10 -9.92
N GLY A 37 10.63 -9.36 -9.24
CA GLY A 37 9.88 -9.91 -8.12
C GLY A 37 9.03 -8.86 -7.42
N THR A 38 7.91 -9.30 -6.84
CA THR A 38 7.03 -8.45 -6.02
C THR A 38 7.74 -7.92 -4.77
N SER A 39 8.82 -8.57 -4.34
CA SER A 39 9.66 -8.13 -3.21
C SER A 39 10.25 -6.74 -3.40
N PHE A 40 10.41 -6.24 -4.64
CA PHE A 40 10.84 -4.88 -4.91
C PHE A 40 9.71 -3.84 -4.76
N SER A 41 8.45 -4.26 -4.95
CA SER A 41 7.29 -3.38 -4.82
C SER A 41 6.98 -3.03 -3.36
N ALA A 42 7.19 -3.97 -2.44
CA ALA A 42 6.93 -3.77 -1.02
C ALA A 42 7.69 -2.56 -0.42
N PRO A 43 9.03 -2.43 -0.55
CA PRO A 43 9.75 -1.27 -0.03
C PRO A 43 9.36 0.04 -0.73
N ILE A 44 9.07 0.02 -2.04
CA ILE A 44 8.59 1.21 -2.77
C ILE A 44 7.29 1.73 -2.17
N VAL A 45 6.30 0.84 -2.00
CA VAL A 45 5.01 1.21 -1.41
C VAL A 45 5.16 1.65 0.04
N SER A 46 6.04 1.01 0.81
CA SER A 46 6.31 1.42 2.20
C SER A 46 6.91 2.83 2.30
N GLY A 47 7.81 3.21 1.38
CA GLY A 47 8.36 4.55 1.31
C GLY A 47 7.30 5.61 0.97
N ILE A 48 6.40 5.29 0.04
CA ILE A 48 5.28 6.18 -0.30
C ILE A 48 4.31 6.33 0.89
N ALA A 49 3.98 5.24 1.57
CA ALA A 49 3.18 5.30 2.79
C ALA A 49 3.82 6.16 3.89
N ALA A 50 5.15 6.07 4.08
CA ALA A 50 5.86 6.93 5.00
C ALA A 50 5.77 8.42 4.60
N LEU A 51 5.89 8.73 3.30
CA LEU A 51 5.69 10.09 2.80
C LEU A 51 4.25 10.58 3.04
N MET A 52 3.24 9.75 2.79
CA MET A 52 1.84 10.08 3.10
C MET A 52 1.64 10.39 4.58
N LEU A 53 2.17 9.56 5.48
CA LEU A 53 2.08 9.79 6.93
C LEU A 53 2.85 11.03 7.38
N SER A 54 3.92 11.41 6.69
CA SER A 54 4.61 12.68 6.96
C SER A 54 3.75 13.90 6.64
N ARG A 55 2.78 13.78 5.73
CA ARG A 55 1.81 14.84 5.41
C ARG A 55 0.65 14.88 6.40
N ASN A 56 0.22 13.70 6.84
CA ASN A 56 -0.92 13.56 7.73
C ASN A 56 -0.79 12.30 8.58
N SER A 57 -0.23 12.42 9.79
CA SER A 57 -0.02 11.29 10.71
C SER A 57 -1.30 10.83 11.41
N ASN A 58 -2.41 11.52 11.19
CA ASN A 58 -3.73 11.11 11.67
C ASN A 58 -4.39 10.03 10.77
N LEU A 59 -3.82 9.71 9.60
CA LEU A 59 -4.37 8.67 8.71
C LEU A 59 -4.37 7.31 9.40
N SER A 60 -5.54 6.69 9.50
CA SER A 60 -5.65 5.27 9.88
C SER A 60 -5.09 4.37 8.77
N SER A 61 -4.80 3.10 9.08
CA SER A 61 -4.35 2.12 8.09
C SER A 61 -5.32 2.00 6.90
N ASP A 62 -6.63 2.05 7.15
CA ASP A 62 -7.65 1.96 6.12
C ASP A 62 -7.70 3.23 5.26
N GLN A 63 -7.58 4.41 5.87
CA GLN A 63 -7.54 5.69 5.16
C GLN A 63 -6.26 5.82 4.32
N LEU A 64 -5.12 5.41 4.87
CA LEU A 64 -3.85 5.36 4.17
C LEU A 64 -3.95 4.45 2.94
N LEU A 65 -4.49 3.24 3.12
CA LEU A 65 -4.67 2.28 2.03
C LEU A 65 -5.67 2.78 0.98
N ALA A 66 -6.77 3.39 1.39
CA ALA A 66 -7.77 3.96 0.50
C ALA A 66 -7.16 5.07 -0.37
N ARG A 67 -6.43 6.02 0.23
CA ARG A 67 -5.76 7.12 -0.47
C ARG A 67 -4.61 6.66 -1.35
N LEU A 68 -3.88 5.61 -0.92
CA LEU A 68 -2.84 4.98 -1.73
C LEU A 68 -3.44 4.37 -3.00
N ARG A 69 -4.57 3.67 -2.88
CA ARG A 69 -5.31 3.07 -4.00
C ARG A 69 -5.94 4.13 -4.91
N GLU A 70 -6.52 5.19 -4.33
CA GLU A 70 -7.08 6.32 -5.07
C GLU A 70 -6.02 7.03 -5.92
N GLY A 71 -4.81 7.20 -5.37
CA GLY A 71 -3.69 7.79 -6.09
C GLY A 71 -3.11 6.92 -7.19
N ALA A 72 -3.45 5.62 -7.25
CA ALA A 72 -2.88 4.71 -8.24
C ALA A 72 -3.28 5.12 -9.67
N ARG A 73 -2.32 5.00 -10.60
CA ARG A 73 -2.57 5.23 -12.02
C ARG A 73 -3.28 4.01 -12.61
N PRO A 74 -4.35 4.21 -13.41
CA PRO A 74 -5.02 3.11 -14.09
C PRO A 74 -4.05 2.31 -14.96
N PHE A 75 -4.29 0.99 -15.05
CA PHE A 75 -3.51 0.16 -15.97
C PHE A 75 -3.78 0.55 -17.42
N PRO A 76 -2.77 0.38 -18.30
CA PRO A 76 -3.01 0.49 -19.74
C PRO A 76 -4.10 -0.49 -20.19
N THR A 77 -5.01 -0.03 -21.03
CA THR A 77 -6.08 -0.87 -21.61
C THR A 77 -5.76 -1.36 -23.01
N ALA A 78 -4.65 -0.88 -23.60
CA ALA A 78 -4.14 -1.28 -24.90
C ALA A 78 -2.65 -0.97 -25.00
N VAL A 79 -1.96 -1.63 -25.92
CA VAL A 79 -0.58 -1.34 -26.31
C VAL A 79 -0.58 -1.02 -27.79
N ALA A 80 -0.13 0.18 -28.17
CA ALA A 80 -0.24 0.66 -29.54
C ALA A 80 0.54 -0.21 -30.55
N ASP A 81 1.69 -0.72 -30.13
CA ASP A 81 2.59 -1.51 -30.97
C ASP A 81 2.19 -3.00 -31.04
N ASP A 82 1.29 -3.46 -30.16
CA ASP A 82 0.78 -4.83 -30.15
C ASP A 82 -0.66 -4.87 -29.60
N PRO A 83 -1.66 -4.71 -30.48
CA PRO A 83 -3.07 -4.75 -30.08
C PRO A 83 -3.57 -6.17 -29.76
N THR A 84 -2.73 -7.21 -29.92
CA THR A 84 -3.12 -8.60 -29.66
C THR A 84 -2.98 -9.00 -28.19
N ILE A 85 -2.39 -8.12 -27.37
CA ILE A 85 -2.21 -8.35 -25.94
C ILE A 85 -3.55 -8.33 -25.24
N GLN A 86 -3.87 -9.46 -24.64
CA GLN A 86 -5.10 -9.69 -23.89
C GLN A 86 -4.97 -9.27 -22.42
N ALA A 87 -6.11 -9.02 -21.78
CA ALA A 87 -6.15 -8.77 -20.36
C ALA A 87 -5.69 -10.01 -19.57
N CYS A 88 -5.02 -9.80 -18.46
CA CYS A 88 -4.66 -10.88 -17.56
C CYS A 88 -5.93 -11.51 -16.97
N HIS A 89 -5.98 -12.83 -16.86
CA HIS A 89 -7.04 -13.52 -16.12
C HIS A 89 -6.55 -14.04 -14.75
N VAL A 90 -7.51 -14.25 -13.85
CA VAL A 90 -7.25 -14.91 -12.57
C VAL A 90 -7.14 -16.42 -12.84
N PRO A 91 -6.05 -17.11 -12.45
CA PRO A 91 -5.89 -18.54 -12.67
C PRO A 91 -7.07 -19.35 -12.12
N ALA A 92 -7.72 -20.16 -12.96
CA ALA A 92 -8.82 -21.02 -12.56
C ALA A 92 -8.36 -22.23 -11.73
N ASN A 93 -7.12 -22.66 -11.91
CA ASN A 93 -6.49 -23.76 -11.18
C ASN A 93 -4.95 -23.71 -11.33
N THR A 94 -4.24 -24.66 -10.73
CA THR A 94 -2.77 -24.70 -10.73
C THR A 94 -2.12 -24.97 -12.09
N GLN A 95 -2.88 -25.43 -13.08
CA GLN A 95 -2.40 -25.64 -14.45
C GLN A 95 -2.72 -24.45 -15.37
N ASP A 96 -3.56 -23.52 -14.90
CA ASP A 96 -3.95 -22.32 -15.62
C ASP A 96 -2.88 -21.24 -15.46
N VAL A 97 -1.77 -21.43 -16.18
CA VAL A 97 -0.61 -20.54 -16.14
C VAL A 97 -0.61 -19.63 -17.36
N GLN A 98 -0.59 -18.33 -17.11
CA GLN A 98 -0.44 -17.34 -18.16
C GLN A 98 1.04 -17.16 -18.52
N LEU A 99 1.43 -17.70 -19.68
CA LEU A 99 2.82 -17.74 -20.15
C LEU A 99 3.18 -16.57 -21.09
N ALA A 100 2.18 -15.76 -21.45
CA ALA A 100 2.34 -14.59 -22.31
C ALA A 100 2.12 -13.30 -21.52
N GLN A 101 2.67 -12.20 -22.04
CA GLN A 101 2.38 -10.87 -21.54
C GLN A 101 0.88 -10.57 -21.62
N CYS A 102 0.39 -9.78 -20.67
CA CYS A 102 -1.01 -9.45 -20.54
C CYS A 102 -1.18 -8.06 -19.91
N LEU A 103 -2.35 -7.45 -20.15
CA LEU A 103 -2.73 -6.17 -19.56
C LEU A 103 -3.34 -6.38 -18.18
N CYS A 104 -2.73 -5.81 -17.15
CA CYS A 104 -3.26 -5.85 -15.79
C CYS A 104 -4.66 -5.25 -15.70
N THR A 105 -5.51 -5.89 -14.88
CA THR A 105 -6.85 -5.40 -14.55
C THR A 105 -6.95 -5.19 -13.04
N THR A 106 -8.03 -4.55 -12.59
CA THR A 106 -8.27 -4.37 -11.16
C THR A 106 -8.54 -5.67 -10.42
N SER A 107 -9.03 -6.70 -11.12
CA SER A 107 -9.23 -8.04 -10.55
C SER A 107 -7.94 -8.86 -10.43
N THR A 108 -6.95 -8.61 -11.29
CA THR A 108 -5.69 -9.40 -11.32
C THR A 108 -4.52 -8.71 -10.62
N CYS A 109 -4.43 -7.37 -10.70
CA CYS A 109 -3.26 -6.61 -10.24
C CYS A 109 -3.60 -5.50 -9.23
N GLY A 110 -4.86 -5.37 -8.81
CA GLY A 110 -5.28 -4.38 -7.81
C GLY A 110 -5.57 -2.98 -8.36
N ALA A 111 -5.44 -1.94 -7.54
CA ALA A 111 -5.97 -0.61 -7.89
C ALA A 111 -5.29 0.10 -9.08
N GLY A 112 -4.08 -0.33 -9.45
CA GLY A 112 -3.29 0.33 -10.49
C GLY A 112 -1.81 0.35 -10.16
N MET A 113 -1.04 1.08 -10.97
CA MET A 113 0.37 1.35 -10.69
C MET A 113 0.48 2.46 -9.64
N VAL A 114 1.22 2.21 -8.56
CA VAL A 114 1.38 3.19 -7.47
C VAL A 114 1.99 4.50 -7.99
N SER A 115 1.49 5.64 -7.51
CA SER A 115 1.98 6.98 -7.88
C SER A 115 2.26 7.79 -6.62
N ALA A 116 3.54 7.98 -6.31
CA ALA A 116 3.95 8.70 -5.10
C ALA A 116 3.33 10.11 -5.03
N ALA A 117 3.33 10.86 -6.13
CA ALA A 117 2.78 12.21 -6.19
C ALA A 117 1.28 12.24 -5.86
N ASN A 118 0.48 11.42 -6.54
CA ASN A 118 -0.97 11.37 -6.35
C ASN A 118 -1.32 10.88 -4.93
N SER A 119 -0.60 9.88 -4.41
CA SER A 119 -0.84 9.35 -3.07
C SER A 119 -0.50 10.38 -1.98
N VAL A 120 0.59 11.13 -2.13
CA VAL A 120 0.97 12.22 -1.20
C VAL A 120 -0.03 13.38 -1.28
N GLU A 121 -0.52 13.71 -2.48
CA GLU A 121 -1.58 14.71 -2.65
C GLU A 121 -2.91 14.28 -2.02
N ALA A 122 -3.27 13.00 -2.13
CA ALA A 122 -4.42 12.43 -1.44
C ALA A 122 -4.24 12.49 0.08
N ALA A 123 -3.04 12.22 0.60
CA ALA A 123 -2.73 12.34 2.03
C ALA A 123 -2.86 13.77 2.57
N ASP A 124 -2.68 14.77 1.71
CA ASP A 124 -2.82 16.19 2.05
C ASP A 124 -4.27 16.64 2.28
N ARG A 125 -5.28 15.86 1.88
CA ARG A 125 -6.70 16.13 2.15
C ARG A 125 -7.01 16.07 3.65
N PRO A 126 -8.00 16.85 4.16
CA PRO A 126 -8.50 16.70 5.52
C PRO A 126 -9.05 15.28 5.73
N ILE A 127 -9.31 14.90 6.98
CA ILE A 127 -10.01 13.67 7.33
C ILE A 127 -11.38 14.10 7.89
N ALA A 128 -12.44 13.75 7.16
CA ALA A 128 -13.79 13.90 7.66
C ALA A 128 -14.02 12.90 8.81
N ALA A 129 -14.57 13.39 9.90
CA ALA A 129 -14.97 12.57 11.05
C ALA A 129 -16.34 13.05 11.54
N VAL A 130 -17.17 12.12 12.00
CA VAL A 130 -18.50 12.42 12.52
C VAL A 130 -18.85 11.51 13.69
N GLN A 131 -19.16 12.10 14.83
CA GLN A 131 -19.75 11.43 15.96
C GLN A 131 -21.27 11.44 15.81
N LEU A 132 -21.87 10.25 15.93
CA LEU A 132 -23.31 10.00 15.86
C LEU A 132 -23.83 9.59 17.25
N PRO A 133 -25.14 9.75 17.54
CA PRO A 133 -25.72 9.27 18.78
C PRO A 133 -25.75 7.73 18.83
N GLY A 134 -25.71 7.16 20.04
CA GLY A 134 -25.73 5.71 20.24
C GLY A 134 -27.06 5.02 19.91
N SER A 135 -28.16 5.77 19.80
CA SER A 135 -29.47 5.26 19.40
C SER A 135 -30.28 6.34 18.69
N VAL A 136 -31.14 5.92 17.76
CA VAL A 136 -32.06 6.79 17.03
C VAL A 136 -33.49 6.26 17.17
N SER A 137 -34.49 7.14 17.16
CA SER A 137 -35.91 6.80 17.08
C SER A 137 -36.59 7.60 15.97
N ALA A 138 -37.64 7.03 15.39
CA ALA A 138 -38.45 7.67 14.35
C ALA A 138 -38.87 9.10 14.76
N GLY A 139 -38.61 10.08 13.91
CA GLY A 139 -38.94 11.50 14.15
C GLY A 139 -38.06 12.22 15.17
N GLN A 140 -37.10 11.53 15.81
CA GLN A 140 -36.14 12.15 16.73
C GLN A 140 -35.21 13.12 15.97
N THR A 141 -34.81 14.21 16.62
CA THR A 141 -33.68 15.01 16.15
C THR A 141 -32.36 14.27 16.39
N VAL A 142 -31.69 13.91 15.31
CA VAL A 142 -30.36 13.29 15.31
C VAL A 142 -29.31 14.37 15.25
N SER A 143 -28.43 14.42 16.25
CA SER A 143 -27.27 15.30 16.28
C SER A 143 -26.13 14.68 15.46
N LEU A 144 -25.45 15.52 14.68
CA LEU A 144 -24.33 15.18 13.82
C LEU A 144 -23.15 16.08 14.21
N ASP A 145 -22.13 15.52 14.85
CA ASP A 145 -20.97 16.28 15.32
C ASP A 145 -19.74 15.96 14.48
N ALA A 146 -19.35 16.87 13.59
CA ALA A 146 -18.16 16.78 12.78
C ALA A 146 -16.93 17.53 13.35
N SER A 147 -17.01 18.01 14.59
CA SER A 147 -15.91 18.74 15.25
C SER A 147 -14.63 17.90 15.41
N GLY A 148 -14.75 16.57 15.40
CA GLY A 148 -13.62 15.64 15.38
C GLY A 148 -12.86 15.56 14.04
N SER A 149 -13.30 16.29 13.00
CA SER A 149 -12.60 16.34 11.70
C SER A 149 -11.29 17.11 11.82
N ALA A 150 -10.25 16.67 11.10
CA ALA A 150 -8.93 17.28 11.18
C ALA A 150 -8.33 17.54 9.80
N ALA A 151 -7.62 18.66 9.66
CA ALA A 151 -6.81 18.92 8.48
C ALA A 151 -5.44 18.23 8.58
N ALA A 152 -4.74 18.12 7.44
CA ALA A 152 -3.38 17.60 7.39
C ALA A 152 -2.37 18.54 8.10
N CYS A 153 -1.12 18.11 8.25
CA CYS A 153 -0.10 18.88 8.96
C CYS A 153 0.06 20.29 8.37
N GLY A 154 0.07 21.31 9.24
CA GLY A 154 0.19 22.71 8.85
C GLY A 154 -1.04 23.32 8.17
N ARG A 155 -2.19 22.63 8.21
CA ARG A 155 -3.47 23.10 7.64
C ARG A 155 -4.55 23.19 8.71
N THR A 156 -5.65 23.84 8.37
CA THR A 156 -6.82 23.98 9.24
C THR A 156 -8.10 23.67 8.47
N VAL A 157 -9.11 23.13 9.14
CA VAL A 157 -10.44 22.99 8.54
C VAL A 157 -11.05 24.38 8.37
N SER A 158 -11.50 24.69 7.15
CA SER A 158 -12.06 25.99 6.79
C SER A 158 -13.58 25.97 6.70
N SER A 159 -14.20 24.85 6.32
CA SER A 159 -15.66 24.76 6.20
C SER A 159 -16.19 23.34 6.34
N TYR A 160 -17.47 23.26 6.71
CA TYR A 160 -18.30 22.06 6.75
C TYR A 160 -19.52 22.30 5.87
N ALA A 161 -19.95 21.28 5.13
CA ALA A 161 -21.20 21.31 4.37
C ALA A 161 -21.92 19.96 4.49
N TRP A 162 -23.19 20.02 4.85
CA TRP A 162 -24.08 18.87 4.98
C TRP A 162 -25.16 18.92 3.90
N ALA A 163 -25.34 17.83 3.16
CA ALA A 163 -26.37 17.71 2.14
C ALA A 163 -27.05 16.35 2.22
N VAL A 164 -28.32 16.28 1.81
CA VAL A 164 -29.01 15.00 1.63
C VAL A 164 -28.53 14.35 0.32
N GLY A 165 -28.12 13.09 0.38
CA GLY A 165 -27.63 12.30 -0.74
C GLY A 165 -28.77 11.69 -1.56
N ALA A 166 -28.69 11.84 -2.89
CA ALA A 166 -29.66 11.42 -3.91
C ALA A 166 -31.10 11.96 -3.68
N PRO A 167 -31.91 12.13 -4.75
CA PRO A 167 -33.18 12.85 -4.63
C PRO A 167 -34.16 12.06 -3.76
N VAL A 168 -34.43 12.57 -2.57
CA VAL A 168 -35.58 12.19 -1.75
C VAL A 168 -36.72 13.16 -2.04
N MET A 169 -37.93 12.63 -2.22
CA MET A 169 -39.14 13.44 -2.24
C MET A 169 -39.26 14.11 -0.86
N ASN A 170 -39.20 15.45 -0.83
CA ASN A 170 -39.19 16.27 0.38
C ASN A 170 -38.00 15.97 1.31
N PRO A 171 -36.77 16.43 0.98
CA PRO A 171 -35.62 16.23 1.85
C PRO A 171 -35.85 16.87 3.23
N PRO A 172 -35.47 16.19 4.32
CA PRO A 172 -35.54 16.79 5.64
C PRO A 172 -34.62 18.02 5.71
N ALA A 173 -35.06 19.06 6.42
CA ALA A 173 -34.22 20.23 6.68
C ALA A 173 -33.05 19.86 7.58
N ILE A 174 -31.84 20.28 7.20
CA ILE A 174 -30.63 20.12 8.02
C ILE A 174 -30.39 21.46 8.74
N VAL A 175 -30.52 21.44 10.06
CA VAL A 175 -30.16 22.59 10.90
C VAL A 175 -28.65 22.63 11.06
N GLY A 176 -28.02 23.79 10.90
CA GLY A 176 -26.57 23.92 11.00
C GLY A 176 -25.81 23.32 9.81
N ALA A 177 -26.44 23.25 8.63
CA ALA A 177 -25.89 22.58 7.43
C ALA A 177 -24.50 23.07 6.97
N ASN A 178 -24.04 24.23 7.41
CA ASN A 178 -22.72 24.77 7.11
C ASN A 178 -21.80 24.89 8.34
N THR A 179 -22.07 24.11 9.39
CA THR A 179 -21.33 24.15 10.66
C THR A 179 -20.86 22.76 11.07
N ALA A 180 -19.90 22.69 11.99
CA ALA A 180 -19.40 21.43 12.52
C ALA A 180 -20.50 20.61 13.21
N ASN A 181 -21.46 21.28 13.87
CA ASN A 181 -22.56 20.65 14.58
C ASN A 181 -23.87 20.86 13.81
N ALA A 182 -24.36 19.79 13.19
CA ALA A 182 -25.64 19.81 12.47
C ALA A 182 -26.67 18.91 13.17
N SER A 183 -27.92 19.05 12.77
CA SER A 183 -28.95 18.09 13.16
C SER A 183 -30.02 17.92 12.09
N VAL A 184 -30.59 16.72 12.04
CA VAL A 184 -31.67 16.36 11.11
C VAL A 184 -32.72 15.52 11.84
N ALA A 185 -33.98 15.56 11.39
CA ALA A 185 -34.99 14.64 11.88
C ALA A 185 -34.79 13.23 11.28
N ALA A 186 -34.79 12.20 12.12
CA ALA A 186 -34.78 10.81 11.67
C ALA A 186 -36.06 10.47 10.91
N PRO A 187 -35.97 9.68 9.83
CA PRO A 187 -37.15 9.32 9.06
C PRO A 187 -38.11 8.46 9.89
N GLY A 188 -39.42 8.61 9.67
CA GLY A 188 -40.44 7.77 10.31
C GLY A 188 -40.37 6.30 9.86
N SER A 189 -39.90 6.07 8.63
CA SER A 189 -39.65 4.77 8.04
C SER A 189 -38.61 4.89 6.92
N GLY A 190 -37.97 3.78 6.55
CA GLY A 190 -36.90 3.78 5.54
C GLY A 190 -35.60 4.41 6.04
N SER A 191 -34.83 4.98 5.12
CA SER A 191 -33.51 5.53 5.37
C SER A 191 -33.26 6.81 4.60
N ILE A 192 -32.52 7.74 5.21
CA ILE A 192 -31.93 8.88 4.52
C ILE A 192 -30.41 8.73 4.49
N THR A 193 -29.79 9.13 3.39
CA THR A 193 -28.34 9.27 3.30
C THR A 193 -28.00 10.75 3.34
N LEU A 194 -27.09 11.15 4.21
CA LEU A 194 -26.50 12.48 4.22
C LEU A 194 -25.04 12.38 3.79
N ARG A 195 -24.52 13.46 3.24
CA ARG A 195 -23.11 13.63 2.93
C ARG A 195 -22.55 14.84 3.64
N LEU A 196 -21.52 14.60 4.45
CA LEU A 196 -20.63 15.60 5.00
C LEU A 196 -19.52 15.88 3.96
N THR A 197 -19.20 17.16 3.78
CA THR A 197 -18.02 17.62 3.06
C THR A 197 -17.21 18.53 3.99
N VAL A 198 -15.96 18.16 4.25
CA VAL A 198 -15.02 18.94 5.05
C VAL A 198 -13.99 19.54 4.10
N THR A 199 -13.78 20.85 4.17
CA THR A 199 -12.80 21.55 3.32
C THR A 199 -11.72 22.17 4.18
N ASP A 200 -10.45 22.02 3.80
CA ASP A 200 -9.33 22.70 4.46
C ASP A 200 -9.07 24.11 3.90
N ASN A 201 -8.17 24.85 4.52
CA ASN A 201 -7.77 26.20 4.10
C ASN A 201 -7.02 26.25 2.75
N GLN A 202 -6.68 25.10 2.17
CA GLN A 202 -6.10 24.97 0.83
C GLN A 202 -7.14 24.53 -0.21
N GLY A 203 -8.42 24.43 0.16
CA GLY A 203 -9.50 24.00 -0.73
C GLY A 203 -9.56 22.49 -0.98
N ARG A 204 -8.78 21.68 -0.25
CA ARG A 204 -8.89 20.21 -0.35
C ARG A 204 -10.07 19.72 0.45
N VAL A 205 -10.71 18.68 -0.06
CA VAL A 205 -11.96 18.15 0.50
C VAL A 205 -11.82 16.71 0.96
N ASP A 206 -12.64 16.34 1.94
CA ASP A 206 -12.92 14.95 2.28
C ASP A 206 -14.41 14.77 2.58
N ASN A 207 -14.92 13.57 2.33
CA ASN A 207 -16.34 13.29 2.40
C ASN A 207 -16.63 12.11 3.32
N ALA A 208 -17.75 12.21 4.03
CA ALA A 208 -18.33 11.12 4.79
C ALA A 208 -19.80 10.96 4.41
N ASP A 209 -20.23 9.72 4.24
CA ASP A 209 -21.64 9.38 4.07
C ASP A 209 -22.18 8.92 5.42
N ILE A 210 -23.39 9.38 5.74
CA ILE A 210 -24.10 9.06 6.97
C ILE A 210 -25.44 8.46 6.57
N VAL A 211 -25.74 7.25 7.03
CA VAL A 211 -27.03 6.60 6.79
C VAL A 211 -27.83 6.63 8.08
N ILE A 212 -29.02 7.23 8.05
CA ILE A 212 -29.93 7.33 9.19
C ILE A 212 -31.21 6.57 8.85
N THR A 213 -31.59 5.64 9.72
CA THR A 213 -32.84 4.89 9.65
C THR A 213 -33.76 5.31 10.80
N SER A 214 -34.93 4.69 10.93
CA SER A 214 -35.83 4.92 12.06
C SER A 214 -35.32 4.39 13.41
N SER A 215 -34.22 3.63 13.43
CA SER A 215 -33.66 3.02 14.65
C SER A 215 -32.14 3.15 14.81
N THR A 216 -31.40 3.48 13.75
CA THR A 216 -29.94 3.52 13.74
C THR A 216 -29.39 4.69 12.94
N ALA A 217 -28.16 5.10 13.26
CA ALA A 217 -27.33 5.95 12.41
C ALA A 217 -25.93 5.34 12.29
N SER A 218 -25.37 5.37 11.08
CA SER A 218 -24.01 4.89 10.80
C SER A 218 -23.28 5.84 9.86
N SER A 219 -21.95 5.81 9.87
CA SER A 219 -21.12 6.60 8.95
C SER A 219 -20.01 5.78 8.33
N SER A 220 -19.56 6.17 7.14
CA SER A 220 -18.32 5.70 6.52
C SER A 220 -17.05 6.30 7.13
N ALA A 221 -17.18 7.36 7.92
CA ALA A 221 -16.05 8.05 8.57
C ALA A 221 -15.89 7.66 10.05
N PRO A 222 -14.68 7.79 10.62
CA PRO A 222 -14.47 7.60 12.04
C PRO A 222 -15.17 8.69 12.87
N ALA A 223 -15.34 8.44 14.17
CA ALA A 223 -15.82 9.43 15.13
C ALA A 223 -14.84 10.60 15.33
N MET A 224 -13.53 10.33 15.27
CA MET A 224 -12.48 11.33 15.39
C MET A 224 -11.37 11.04 14.38
N ALA A 225 -10.87 12.08 13.73
CA ALA A 225 -9.75 11.99 12.81
C ALA A 225 -8.39 11.83 13.53
N GLY A 226 -8.29 12.22 14.81
CA GLY A 226 -7.04 12.28 15.57
C GLY A 226 -6.57 13.72 15.81
N SER A 227 -5.61 13.91 16.72
CA SER A 227 -5.18 15.23 17.21
C SER A 227 -3.75 15.62 16.85
N GLY A 228 -2.99 14.73 16.21
CA GLY A 228 -1.58 14.95 15.88
C GLY A 228 -1.34 14.79 14.38
N PRO A 229 -1.72 15.77 13.53
CA PRO A 229 -1.61 15.64 12.08
C PRO A 229 -0.16 15.72 11.57
N CYS A 230 0.75 16.29 12.36
CA CYS A 230 2.17 16.38 12.04
C CYS A 230 2.95 15.22 12.65
N ALA A 231 3.69 14.49 11.80
CA ALA A 231 4.57 13.44 12.26
C ALA A 231 5.67 14.00 13.17
N THR A 232 5.95 13.30 14.27
CA THR A 232 7.09 13.63 15.13
C THR A 232 8.39 13.34 14.38
N PRO A 233 9.37 14.26 14.36
CA PRO A 233 10.62 14.03 13.69
C PRO A 233 11.35 12.83 14.29
N VAL A 234 11.86 11.96 13.43
CA VAL A 234 12.74 10.86 13.86
C VAL A 234 14.10 11.45 14.18
N ILE A 235 14.50 11.41 15.45
CA ILE A 235 15.87 11.76 15.85
C ILE A 235 16.72 10.51 15.64
N SER A 236 17.56 10.52 14.60
CA SER A 236 18.55 9.48 14.38
C SER A 236 19.47 9.40 15.61
N GLY A 237 19.57 8.23 16.22
CA GLY A 237 20.64 7.97 17.20
C GLY A 237 22.01 8.12 16.56
N ALA A 238 23.06 8.30 17.38
CA ALA A 238 24.43 8.39 16.89
C ALA A 238 24.74 7.20 15.97
N THR A 239 25.24 7.48 14.76
CA THR A 239 25.72 6.47 13.83
C THR A 239 26.73 5.58 14.56
N PRO A 240 26.56 4.24 14.62
CA PRO A 240 27.58 3.37 15.17
C PRO A 240 28.90 3.65 14.45
N GLY A 241 29.95 3.97 15.22
CA GLY A 241 31.24 4.38 14.69
C GLY A 241 31.74 3.42 13.61
N SER A 242 32.15 4.00 12.48
CA SER A 242 32.82 3.27 11.40
C SER A 242 33.94 2.39 11.96
N PRO A 243 34.04 1.10 11.60
CA PRO A 243 35.16 0.28 12.04
C PRO A 243 36.46 0.86 11.47
N THR A 244 37.39 1.17 12.37
CA THR A 244 38.73 1.69 12.05
C THR A 244 39.42 0.72 11.07
N PRO A 245 40.07 1.19 9.98
CA PRO A 245 40.77 0.31 9.06
C PRO A 245 41.90 -0.42 9.81
N PRO A 246 42.14 -1.72 9.55
CA PRO A 246 43.30 -2.40 10.11
C PRO A 246 44.60 -1.76 9.56
N PRO A 247 45.67 -1.68 10.37
CA PRO A 247 46.92 -1.08 9.94
C PRO A 247 47.57 -1.89 8.81
N SER A 248 48.17 -1.20 7.86
CA SER A 248 48.92 -1.77 6.74
C SER A 248 50.11 -2.59 7.26
N SER A 249 50.09 -3.91 7.07
CA SER A 249 51.25 -4.76 7.35
C SER A 249 52.15 -4.88 6.13
N SER A 250 53.36 -4.34 6.30
CA SER A 250 54.54 -4.57 5.47
C SER A 250 54.95 -6.05 5.48
N SER A 251 55.50 -6.49 4.35
CA SER A 251 55.98 -7.83 4.01
C SER A 251 57.09 -8.36 4.94
N SER A 252 56.95 -9.61 5.41
CA SER A 252 58.07 -10.55 5.59
C SER A 252 57.58 -12.00 5.77
N SER A 253 58.33 -12.91 5.16
CA SER A 253 58.15 -14.35 4.94
C SER A 253 58.18 -15.25 6.19
N GLY A 254 57.42 -16.36 6.16
CA GLY A 254 57.75 -17.57 6.92
C GLY A 254 56.60 -18.56 7.17
N GLY A 255 56.61 -19.68 6.44
CA GLY A 255 56.34 -21.06 6.91
C GLY A 255 54.97 -21.45 7.53
N PRO A 256 54.35 -22.57 7.12
CA PRO A 256 52.99 -22.93 7.52
C PRO A 256 52.94 -23.75 8.81
N SER A 257 51.87 -23.60 9.60
CA SER A 257 51.35 -24.65 10.47
C SER A 257 49.91 -24.34 10.89
N SER A 258 49.07 -25.34 10.70
CA SER A 258 47.66 -25.44 11.06
C SER A 258 47.42 -25.36 12.57
N SER A 259 46.41 -24.59 12.98
CA SER A 259 45.52 -24.99 14.08
C SER A 259 44.22 -24.20 14.09
N SER A 260 43.19 -24.92 14.51
CA SER A 260 41.78 -24.62 14.66
C SER A 260 41.44 -23.56 15.72
N SER A 261 40.38 -22.78 15.47
CA SER A 261 39.29 -22.57 16.44
C SER A 261 38.15 -21.72 15.86
N SER A 262 36.95 -22.30 15.91
CA SER A 262 35.64 -21.69 16.25
C SER A 262 35.44 -20.16 16.10
N SER A 263 34.42 -19.80 15.32
CA SER A 263 33.59 -18.62 15.62
C SER A 263 32.14 -18.85 15.21
N SER A 264 31.30 -18.86 16.23
CA SER A 264 29.85 -18.73 16.23
C SER A 264 29.37 -17.51 15.43
N SER A 265 28.40 -17.72 14.54
CA SER A 265 27.55 -16.65 14.02
C SER A 265 26.09 -17.06 14.14
N GLY A 266 25.38 -16.39 15.05
CA GLY A 266 23.98 -16.60 15.34
C GLY A 266 23.09 -16.28 14.15
N GLY A 267 22.27 -17.25 13.75
CA GLY A 267 21.20 -17.07 12.78
C GLY A 267 20.00 -16.41 13.44
N GLY A 268 19.68 -15.19 13.00
CA GLY A 268 18.40 -14.55 13.28
C GLY A 268 17.33 -15.13 12.37
N GLY A 269 16.48 -16.00 12.92
CA GLY A 269 15.28 -16.52 12.26
C GLY A 269 14.14 -15.48 12.30
N GLY A 270 13.59 -15.17 11.13
CA GLY A 270 12.30 -14.48 10.99
C GLY A 270 11.23 -15.51 10.60
N GLY A 271 10.23 -15.65 11.46
CA GLY A 271 9.23 -16.72 11.42
C GLY A 271 8.23 -16.64 10.26
N GLY A 272 7.90 -17.81 9.72
CA GLY A 272 6.67 -18.07 8.98
C GLY A 272 5.75 -18.91 9.86
N GLY A 273 4.49 -18.49 9.96
CA GLY A 273 3.47 -19.13 10.79
C GLY A 273 3.25 -20.59 10.45
N SER A 274 2.98 -21.35 11.50
CA SER A 274 2.59 -22.76 11.51
C SER A 274 1.34 -23.03 10.68
N PHE A 275 1.42 -23.95 9.72
CA PHE A 275 0.29 -24.75 9.27
C PHE A 275 0.55 -26.21 9.65
N GLU A 276 -0.48 -26.82 10.23
CA GLU A 276 -0.41 -28.04 11.02
C GLU A 276 0.01 -29.28 10.22
N TRP A 277 0.78 -30.12 10.91
CA TRP A 277 1.27 -31.41 10.44
C TRP A 277 0.17 -32.46 10.43
N GLY A 278 -0.12 -33.01 9.26
CA GLY A 278 -0.94 -34.20 9.12
C GLY A 278 -0.62 -34.98 7.85
N THR A 279 0.11 -36.08 8.01
CA THR A 279 0.37 -37.15 7.03
C THR A 279 1.49 -36.93 6.01
N ALA A 280 2.69 -37.36 6.41
CA ALA A 280 3.66 -37.95 5.51
C ALA A 280 3.30 -39.44 5.30
N MET A 281 3.33 -39.95 4.06
CA MET A 281 4.12 -41.14 3.69
C MET A 281 3.98 -41.54 2.20
N LEU A 282 5.15 -41.83 1.63
CA LEU A 282 5.50 -42.77 0.55
C LEU A 282 4.88 -42.64 -0.86
N LEU A 283 5.76 -42.38 -1.84
CA LEU A 283 6.27 -43.42 -2.77
C LEU A 283 7.30 -42.79 -3.72
N GLY A 284 8.50 -43.36 -3.77
CA GLY A 284 9.51 -42.99 -4.77
C GLY A 284 9.43 -43.90 -5.98
N VAL A 285 9.78 -43.39 -7.17
CA VAL A 285 10.44 -44.15 -8.25
C VAL A 285 11.30 -43.18 -9.08
N LEU A 286 12.51 -43.64 -9.41
CA LEU A 286 13.46 -43.12 -10.39
C LEU A 286 12.84 -42.51 -11.65
N ALA A 287 13.37 -41.37 -12.08
CA ALA A 287 13.51 -41.05 -13.50
C ALA A 287 14.79 -40.22 -13.74
N LEU A 288 15.83 -40.91 -14.22
CA LEU A 288 16.93 -40.30 -14.97
C LEU A 288 16.34 -39.78 -16.29
N SER A 289 16.42 -38.47 -16.57
CA SER A 289 16.68 -37.96 -17.94
C SER A 289 16.69 -36.44 -18.01
N THR A 290 17.85 -35.94 -18.46
CA THR A 290 18.05 -34.66 -19.16
C THR A 290 17.79 -33.37 -18.37
N ALA A 291 18.89 -32.75 -17.93
CA ALA A 291 18.97 -31.32 -17.70
C ALA A 291 18.65 -30.57 -19.02
N ARG A 292 17.36 -30.34 -19.30
CA ARG A 292 16.97 -29.26 -20.20
C ARG A 292 17.36 -27.97 -19.51
N ARG A 293 18.40 -27.31 -20.02
CA ARG A 293 18.65 -25.89 -19.74
C ARG A 293 17.34 -25.16 -19.98
N ARG A 294 16.63 -24.79 -18.91
CA ARG A 294 15.67 -23.69 -19.00
C ARG A 294 16.54 -22.48 -19.30
N ARG A 295 16.64 -22.10 -20.58
CA ARG A 295 16.87 -20.70 -20.90
C ARG A 295 15.68 -19.99 -20.26
N LEU A 296 15.89 -19.43 -19.06
CA LEU A 296 15.05 -18.35 -18.59
C LEU A 296 15.21 -17.26 -19.64
N PHE A 297 14.29 -17.24 -20.59
CA PHE A 297 14.05 -16.05 -21.38
C PHE A 297 13.42 -15.05 -20.40
N SER A 298 14.29 -14.37 -19.65
CA SER A 298 13.93 -13.21 -18.83
C SER A 298 13.49 -12.13 -19.80
N HIS A 299 12.18 -12.06 -20.06
CA HIS A 299 11.59 -10.95 -20.77
C HIS A 299 11.37 -9.85 -19.75
N CYS A 300 12.14 -8.78 -19.89
CA CYS A 300 11.82 -7.52 -19.25
C CYS A 300 10.69 -6.82 -20.00
N ASN A 301 9.69 -6.37 -19.24
CA ASN A 301 8.57 -5.56 -19.73
C ASN A 301 9.00 -4.14 -20.09
#